data_AF-A0A353VI13-F1
#
_entry.id   AF-A0A353VI13-F1
#
_cell.length_a   1.000
_cell.length_b   1.000
_cell.length_c   1.000
_cell.angle_alpha   90.00
_cell.angle_beta   90.00
_cell.angle_gamma   90.00
#
_symmetry.space_group_name_H-M   'P 1'
#
loop_
_entity.id
_entity.type
_entity.pdbx_description
1 polymer ?
#
loop_
_entity_poly.entity_id
_entity_poly.type
_entity_poly.pdbx_seq_one_letter_code
_entity_poly.pdbx_strand_id
1 'polypeptide(L)'
;MNRFLLFAIGLILPFLNCGQATSTCNVPPILYDNYELDIKQMAIARMHQVAPGDLVHIRIPQVHIDDVSGRLAAVFNTIQSIPESDSVFNIYCVHDANDSYQLTGRVLLRVDTNVAWTQAWRNLIITTGNTFIDDLMTRYNLILEDYYDWSFGHYALLSSDSIWNDYALIDSMIMDSGLISGSIDNLIGGAGKIEFSENAGIWIFDFYFEFNDCFDGCDNYRKWSFRVNPDCSVNYLGFNDWGVFGTSPLPPSINCNLTTAISGKPEKNRVRVFPIPVLDQLTFQWDQPYEEVVVEIFDVSGKLLVRTERDYADMIRVFAKDLSSGVYLYGAIHEKKISTGKFLKQ
;
A
#
# COMPACT_ATOMS: atom_id res chain seq x y z
N MET A 1 -71.19 17.04 -8.40
CA MET A 1 -69.96 17.81 -8.14
C MET A 1 -68.93 16.88 -7.51
N ASN A 2 -68.11 16.22 -8.34
CA ASN A 2 -67.08 15.29 -7.87
C ASN A 2 -65.77 16.08 -7.65
N ARG A 3 -65.32 16.15 -6.40
CA ARG A 3 -64.02 16.72 -6.04
C ARG A 3 -62.97 15.62 -6.10
N PHE A 4 -62.11 15.67 -7.12
CA PHE A 4 -60.88 14.88 -7.19
C PHE A 4 -59.85 15.49 -6.23
N LEU A 5 -59.47 14.73 -5.19
CA LEU A 5 -58.30 15.01 -4.37
C LEU A 5 -57.06 14.56 -5.15
N LEU A 6 -56.25 15.52 -5.63
CA LEU A 6 -54.92 15.28 -6.15
C LEU A 6 -53.95 15.14 -4.97
N PHE A 7 -53.53 13.91 -4.68
CA PHE A 7 -52.39 13.64 -3.80
C PHE A 7 -51.10 13.88 -4.60
N ALA A 8 -50.44 15.01 -4.37
CA ALA A 8 -49.11 15.26 -4.87
C ALA A 8 -48.10 14.44 -4.05
N ILE A 9 -47.67 13.30 -4.59
CA ILE A 9 -46.56 12.53 -4.06
C ILE A 9 -45.28 13.31 -4.40
N GLY A 10 -44.76 14.05 -3.41
CA GLY A 10 -43.46 14.69 -3.50
C GLY A 10 -42.38 13.61 -3.56
N LEU A 11 -41.79 13.41 -4.74
CA LEU A 11 -40.53 12.70 -4.91
C LEU A 11 -39.43 13.48 -4.17
N ILE A 12 -39.16 13.09 -2.93
CA ILE A 12 -37.92 13.46 -2.24
C ILE A 12 -36.82 12.64 -2.92
N LEU A 13 -36.19 13.21 -3.95
CA LEU A 13 -34.95 12.68 -4.49
C LEU A 13 -33.92 12.75 -3.36
N PRO A 14 -33.36 11.61 -2.90
CA PRO A 14 -32.21 11.67 -2.01
C PRO A 14 -31.09 12.34 -2.80
N PHE A 15 -30.76 13.57 -2.43
CA PHE A 15 -29.49 14.14 -2.86
C PHE A 15 -28.43 13.15 -2.39
N LEU A 16 -27.68 12.60 -3.34
CA LEU A 16 -26.46 11.87 -3.08
C LEU A 16 -25.57 12.83 -2.29
N ASN A 17 -25.59 12.70 -0.97
CA ASN A 17 -24.62 13.35 -0.10
C ASN A 17 -23.27 12.86 -0.60
N CYS A 18 -22.54 13.71 -1.33
CA CYS A 18 -21.11 13.51 -1.51
C CYS A 18 -20.54 13.40 -0.10
N GLY A 19 -20.05 12.21 0.25
CA GLY A 19 -19.67 11.87 1.62
C GLY A 19 -18.60 12.83 2.11
N GLN A 20 -18.98 13.74 3.00
CA GLN A 20 -18.03 14.49 3.82
C GLN A 20 -17.89 13.75 5.13
N ALA A 21 -16.65 13.43 5.49
CA ALA A 21 -16.33 12.85 6.79
C ALA A 21 -15.41 13.80 7.56
N THR A 22 -15.69 13.93 8.85
CA THR A 22 -14.73 14.52 9.79
C THR A 22 -13.58 13.53 9.97
N SER A 23 -12.35 14.00 9.79
CA SER A 23 -11.14 13.19 9.96
C SER A 23 -10.13 13.93 10.82
N THR A 24 -8.95 13.33 11.02
CA THR A 24 -7.83 13.95 11.71
C THR A 24 -6.56 13.80 10.88
N CYS A 25 -5.68 14.80 10.91
CA CYS A 25 -4.34 14.69 10.34
C CYS A 25 -3.34 14.01 11.30
N ASN A 26 -3.83 13.32 12.34
CA ASN A 26 -2.97 12.54 13.23
C ASN A 26 -2.53 11.30 12.47
N VAL A 27 -1.23 11.20 12.21
CA VAL A 27 -0.63 10.09 11.46
C VAL A 27 -0.60 8.84 12.34
N PRO A 28 -1.40 7.80 12.04
CA PRO A 28 -1.32 6.57 12.80
C PRO A 28 -0.04 5.82 12.40
N PRO A 29 0.66 5.13 13.35
CA PRO A 29 1.89 4.40 13.03
C PRO A 29 1.72 3.41 11.88
N ILE A 30 0.58 2.71 11.81
CA ILE A 30 0.30 1.75 10.74
C ILE A 30 0.30 2.37 9.33
N LEU A 31 -0.10 3.64 9.19
CA LEU A 31 0.00 4.33 7.91
C LEU A 31 1.47 4.59 7.60
N TYR A 32 2.20 5.19 8.54
CA TYR A 32 3.61 5.53 8.32
C TYR A 32 4.45 4.29 8.01
N ASP A 33 4.29 3.21 8.78
CA ASP A 33 5.06 1.97 8.62
C ASP A 33 4.83 1.29 7.26
N ASN A 34 3.65 1.49 6.64
CA ASN A 34 3.32 0.89 5.34
C ASN A 34 3.49 1.86 4.16
N TYR A 35 3.47 3.17 4.41
CA TYR A 35 3.51 4.22 3.38
C TYR A 35 4.70 5.17 3.51
N GLU A 36 5.73 4.83 4.30
CA GLU A 36 6.89 5.70 4.51
C GLU A 36 7.54 6.11 3.19
N LEU A 37 7.70 5.14 2.27
CA LEU A 37 8.27 5.39 0.94
C LEU A 37 7.40 6.36 0.14
N ASP A 38 6.10 6.10 0.05
CA ASP A 38 5.15 6.96 -0.67
C ASP A 38 5.13 8.38 -0.11
N ILE A 39 5.12 8.51 1.23
CA ILE A 39 5.16 9.80 1.94
C ILE A 39 6.43 10.57 1.58
N LYS A 40 7.58 9.91 1.55
CA LYS A 40 8.87 10.54 1.26
C LYS A 40 9.01 10.91 -0.22
N GLN A 41 8.53 10.08 -1.14
CA GLN A 41 8.47 10.40 -2.57
C GLN A 41 7.57 11.62 -2.84
N MET A 42 6.36 11.63 -2.27
CA MET A 42 5.47 12.80 -2.34
C MET A 42 6.08 14.05 -1.67
N ALA A 43 6.87 13.89 -0.60
CA ALA A 43 7.58 15.01 0.02
C ALA A 43 8.63 15.62 -0.94
N ILE A 44 9.37 14.80 -1.69
CA ILE A 44 10.27 15.28 -2.76
C ILE A 44 9.47 15.98 -3.87
N ALA A 45 8.37 15.37 -4.33
CA ALA A 45 7.49 15.97 -5.34
C ALA A 45 6.99 17.35 -4.89
N ARG A 46 6.64 17.50 -3.60
CA ARG A 46 6.26 18.78 -3.00
C ARG A 46 7.42 19.77 -3.00
N MET A 47 8.61 19.35 -2.60
CA MET A 47 9.80 20.23 -2.59
C MET A 47 10.03 20.83 -3.97
N HIS A 48 9.87 20.06 -5.05
CA HIS A 48 9.95 20.59 -6.42
C HIS A 48 8.94 21.70 -6.72
N GLN A 49 7.73 21.63 -6.14
CA GLN A 49 6.66 22.59 -6.39
C GLN A 49 6.78 23.86 -5.55
N VAL A 50 7.14 23.75 -4.26
CA VAL A 50 7.03 24.88 -3.31
C VAL A 50 8.34 25.31 -2.65
N ALA A 51 9.37 24.45 -2.64
CA ALA A 51 10.62 24.71 -1.94
C ALA A 51 11.83 24.06 -2.66
N PRO A 52 12.11 24.43 -3.93
CA PRO A 52 13.15 23.76 -4.71
C PRO A 52 14.56 23.93 -4.13
N GLY A 53 14.78 24.94 -3.28
CA GLY A 53 16.04 25.11 -2.55
C GLY A 53 16.34 23.99 -1.55
N ASP A 54 15.30 23.29 -1.06
CA ASP A 54 15.46 22.22 -0.08
C ASP A 54 15.90 20.89 -0.72
N LEU A 55 15.83 20.78 -2.06
CA LEU A 55 16.21 19.59 -2.82
C LEU A 55 17.70 19.24 -2.69
N VAL A 56 18.53 20.16 -2.21
CA VAL A 56 19.97 19.92 -1.97
C VAL A 56 20.23 19.08 -0.72
N HIS A 57 19.22 18.83 0.10
CA HIS A 57 19.35 18.08 1.34
C HIS A 57 19.17 16.57 1.11
N ILE A 58 20.18 15.78 1.47
CA ILE A 58 20.12 14.30 1.44
C ILE A 58 19.05 13.78 2.41
N ARG A 59 18.97 14.36 3.62
CA ARG A 59 17.85 14.11 4.52
C ARG A 59 16.68 14.98 4.08
N ILE A 60 15.59 14.33 3.72
CA ILE A 60 14.34 15.02 3.39
C ILE A 60 13.91 15.85 4.61
N PRO A 61 13.72 17.17 4.47
CA PRO A 61 13.30 18.00 5.59
C PRO A 61 11.98 17.53 6.20
N GLN A 62 11.96 17.38 7.53
CA GLN A 62 10.82 16.82 8.26
C GLN A 62 9.51 17.59 8.01
N VAL A 63 9.58 18.90 7.77
CA VAL A 63 8.41 19.73 7.46
C VAL A 63 7.63 19.23 6.24
N HIS A 64 8.31 18.70 5.22
CA HIS A 64 7.66 18.15 4.03
C HIS A 64 7.06 16.77 4.27
N ILE A 65 7.74 15.94 5.06
CA ILE A 65 7.24 14.63 5.49
C ILE A 65 5.99 14.82 6.36
N ASP A 66 6.01 15.73 7.32
CA ASP A 66 4.91 16.01 8.24
C ASP A 66 3.68 16.57 7.50
N ASP A 67 3.89 17.50 6.57
CA ASP A 67 2.81 18.06 5.74
C ASP A 67 2.12 16.96 4.91
N VAL A 68 2.91 16.17 4.17
CA VAL A 68 2.37 15.10 3.31
C VAL A 68 1.71 14.01 4.15
N SER A 69 2.39 13.50 5.17
CA SER A 69 1.88 12.41 6.01
C SER A 69 0.61 12.80 6.74
N GLY A 70 0.52 14.03 7.26
CA GLY A 70 -0.68 14.54 7.92
C GLY A 70 -1.88 14.60 6.97
N ARG A 71 -1.67 15.03 5.72
CA ARG A 71 -2.74 15.12 4.71
C ARG A 71 -3.16 13.75 4.18
N LEU A 72 -2.21 12.84 4.00
CA LEU A 72 -2.50 11.44 3.66
C LEU A 72 -3.27 10.75 4.81
N ALA A 73 -2.87 10.99 6.06
CA ALA A 73 -3.55 10.47 7.24
C ALA A 73 -5.00 10.93 7.35
N ALA A 74 -5.33 12.14 6.89
CA ALA A 74 -6.70 12.58 6.83
C ALA A 74 -7.57 11.65 5.95
N VAL A 75 -7.07 11.20 4.79
CA VAL A 75 -7.78 10.25 3.93
C VAL A 75 -7.79 8.83 4.53
N PHE A 76 -6.67 8.40 5.13
CA PHE A 76 -6.60 7.08 5.78
C PHE A 76 -7.57 6.95 6.94
N ASN A 77 -7.67 7.97 7.79
CA ASN A 77 -8.53 7.96 8.97
C ASN A 77 -10.04 7.95 8.63
N THR A 78 -10.43 8.12 7.36
CA THR A 78 -11.83 8.01 6.92
C THR A 78 -12.25 6.61 6.48
N ILE A 79 -11.39 5.59 6.56
CA ILE A 79 -11.68 4.19 6.15
C ILE A 79 -13.02 3.66 6.67
N GLN A 80 -13.41 3.98 7.92
CA GLN A 80 -14.69 3.53 8.49
C GLN A 80 -15.92 4.29 7.98
N SER A 81 -15.73 5.50 7.45
CA SER A 81 -16.80 6.42 7.04
C SER A 81 -16.92 6.59 5.52
N ILE A 82 -15.83 6.33 4.78
CA ILE A 82 -15.73 6.46 3.33
C ILE A 82 -15.19 5.11 2.81
N PRO A 83 -16.06 4.23 2.27
CA PRO A 83 -15.66 2.91 1.76
C PRO A 83 -14.57 2.97 0.66
N GLU A 84 -14.48 4.08 -0.07
CA GLU A 84 -13.46 4.27 -1.08
C GLU A 84 -12.07 4.52 -0.48
N SER A 85 -11.97 5.08 0.73
CA SER A 85 -10.72 5.11 1.48
C SER A 85 -10.28 3.68 1.85
N ASP A 86 -11.21 2.82 2.28
CA ASP A 86 -10.94 1.39 2.52
C ASP A 86 -10.46 0.69 1.23
N SER A 87 -11.06 1.05 0.08
CA SER A 87 -10.65 0.54 -1.22
C SER A 87 -9.19 0.87 -1.55
N VAL A 88 -8.78 2.11 -1.29
CA VAL A 88 -7.41 2.59 -1.53
C VAL A 88 -6.40 1.87 -0.64
N PHE A 89 -6.63 1.85 0.68
CA PHE A 89 -5.60 1.41 1.64
C PHE A 89 -5.66 -0.08 1.98
N ASN A 90 -6.85 -0.67 2.13
CA ASN A 90 -6.99 -2.05 2.58
C ASN A 90 -7.23 -3.02 1.42
N ILE A 91 -8.06 -2.66 0.44
CA ILE A 91 -8.49 -3.61 -0.62
C ILE A 91 -7.44 -3.69 -1.73
N TYR A 92 -7.01 -2.54 -2.25
CA TYR A 92 -6.10 -2.46 -3.40
C TYR A 92 -4.69 -1.98 -3.07
N CYS A 93 -4.47 -1.46 -1.87
CA CYS A 93 -3.13 -1.08 -1.37
C CYS A 93 -2.40 -0.19 -2.37
N VAL A 94 -3.03 0.90 -2.76
CA VAL A 94 -2.47 1.79 -3.76
C VAL A 94 -1.19 2.39 -3.18
N HIS A 95 -0.07 2.15 -3.85
CA HIS A 95 1.24 2.74 -3.56
C HIS A 95 1.70 3.58 -4.76
N ASP A 96 2.61 4.48 -4.51
CA ASP A 96 3.27 5.32 -5.48
C ASP A 96 4.50 4.60 -6.04
N ALA A 97 4.27 3.75 -7.03
CA ALA A 97 5.32 2.94 -7.65
C ALA A 97 5.82 3.53 -8.97
N ASN A 98 5.18 4.59 -9.47
CA ASN A 98 5.39 5.15 -10.80
C ASN A 98 5.40 6.70 -10.83
N ASP A 99 5.74 7.34 -9.71
CA ASP A 99 5.97 8.79 -9.70
C ASP A 99 7.24 9.16 -10.50
N SER A 100 7.35 10.43 -10.89
CA SER A 100 8.56 10.98 -11.51
C SER A 100 9.73 11.12 -10.52
N TYR A 101 9.46 11.13 -9.22
CA TYR A 101 10.43 11.30 -8.14
C TYR A 101 10.64 10.03 -7.33
N GLN A 102 10.94 8.92 -8.01
CA GLN A 102 11.14 7.63 -7.36
C GLN A 102 12.33 7.68 -6.39
N LEU A 103 12.07 7.19 -5.19
CA LEU A 103 13.09 6.83 -4.22
C LEU A 103 13.13 5.31 -4.14
N THR A 104 14.32 4.74 -4.08
CA THR A 104 14.50 3.29 -3.96
C THR A 104 15.39 2.94 -2.77
N GLY A 105 16.07 3.93 -2.19
CA GLY A 105 17.12 3.71 -1.20
C GLY A 105 18.33 3.00 -1.81
N ARG A 106 18.41 2.94 -3.14
CA ARG A 106 19.45 2.24 -3.92
C ARG A 106 19.94 3.14 -5.05
N VAL A 107 21.24 3.39 -5.07
CA VAL A 107 21.87 4.26 -6.07
C VAL A 107 22.96 3.51 -6.80
N LEU A 108 22.97 3.63 -8.12
CA LEU A 108 23.96 3.06 -9.00
C LEU A 108 24.92 4.17 -9.45
N LEU A 109 26.18 4.08 -9.04
CA LEU A 109 27.21 5.09 -9.28
C LEU A 109 28.20 4.59 -10.31
N ARG A 110 28.49 5.38 -11.33
CA ARG A 110 29.55 5.10 -12.30
C ARG A 110 30.89 5.52 -11.72
N VAL A 111 31.85 4.59 -11.72
CA VAL A 111 33.13 4.72 -11.03
C VAL A 111 34.29 4.92 -12.02
N ASP A 112 35.18 5.87 -11.74
CA ASP A 112 36.45 6.02 -12.47
C ASP A 112 37.53 5.10 -11.86
N THR A 113 37.90 4.05 -12.59
CA THR A 113 38.89 3.07 -12.14
C THR A 113 40.34 3.58 -12.17
N ASN A 114 40.58 4.78 -12.71
CA ASN A 114 41.89 5.43 -12.67
C ASN A 114 42.18 6.11 -11.31
N VAL A 115 41.17 6.31 -10.47
CA VAL A 115 41.32 6.92 -9.14
C VAL A 115 41.62 5.83 -8.11
N ALA A 116 42.72 5.97 -7.36
CA ALA A 116 43.26 4.86 -6.55
C ALA A 116 42.26 4.26 -5.54
N TRP A 117 41.43 5.10 -4.90
CA TRP A 117 40.50 4.65 -3.86
C TRP A 117 39.40 3.74 -4.42
N THR A 118 39.03 3.89 -5.70
CA THR A 118 37.91 3.16 -6.31
C THR A 118 38.18 1.66 -6.45
N GLN A 119 39.46 1.25 -6.39
CA GLN A 119 39.84 -0.16 -6.33
C GLN A 119 39.34 -0.85 -5.06
N ALA A 120 39.13 -0.11 -3.96
CA ALA A 120 38.52 -0.67 -2.75
C ALA A 120 37.08 -1.12 -3.03
N TRP A 121 36.27 -0.27 -3.68
CA TRP A 121 34.90 -0.62 -4.07
C TRP A 121 34.83 -1.78 -5.07
N ARG A 122 35.76 -1.85 -6.01
CA ARG A 122 35.87 -3.02 -6.91
C ARG A 122 36.08 -4.35 -6.16
N ASN A 123 36.69 -4.30 -4.97
CA ASN A 123 36.90 -5.44 -4.09
C ASN A 123 35.84 -5.54 -2.97
N LEU A 124 34.73 -4.79 -3.08
CA LEU A 124 33.65 -4.72 -2.09
C LEU A 124 34.12 -4.28 -0.68
N ILE A 125 35.17 -3.44 -0.63
CA ILE A 125 35.68 -2.86 0.61
C ILE A 125 35.08 -1.45 0.76
N ILE A 126 34.26 -1.26 1.79
CA ILE A 126 33.53 0.01 2.02
C ILE A 126 34.45 1.16 2.49
N THR A 127 35.52 0.85 3.22
CA THR A 127 36.47 1.85 3.72
C THR A 127 37.60 2.00 2.71
N THR A 128 37.59 3.11 1.99
CA THR A 128 38.41 3.33 0.80
C THR A 128 39.71 4.09 1.10
N GLY A 129 39.76 4.77 2.24
CA GLY A 129 40.82 5.72 2.58
C GLY A 129 40.60 7.11 1.99
N ASN A 130 39.55 7.30 1.18
CA ASN A 130 39.06 8.62 0.80
C ASN A 130 38.10 9.12 1.88
N THR A 131 38.55 10.08 2.69
CA THR A 131 37.77 10.61 3.82
C THR A 131 36.41 11.18 3.41
N PHE A 132 36.29 11.79 2.23
CA PHE A 132 35.03 12.35 1.78
C PHE A 132 33.99 11.27 1.49
N ILE A 133 34.39 10.23 0.75
CA ILE A 133 33.53 9.08 0.44
C ILE A 133 33.22 8.29 1.71
N ASP A 134 34.23 7.99 2.52
CA ASP A 134 34.08 7.21 3.76
C ASP A 134 33.14 7.93 4.77
N ASP A 135 33.20 9.26 4.84
CA ASP A 135 32.29 10.08 5.66
C ASP A 135 30.84 10.00 5.16
N LEU A 136 30.60 10.04 3.85
CA LEU A 136 29.25 9.91 3.27
C LEU A 136 28.68 8.52 3.51
N MET A 137 29.48 7.48 3.25
CA MET A 137 29.11 6.08 3.49
C MET A 137 28.71 5.88 4.96
N THR A 138 29.51 6.40 5.89
CA THR A 138 29.24 6.26 7.33
C THR A 138 28.04 7.10 7.77
N ARG A 139 27.94 8.37 7.34
CA ARG A 139 26.91 9.33 7.77
C ARG A 139 25.50 8.91 7.39
N TYR A 140 25.35 8.27 6.23
CA TYR A 140 24.06 7.84 5.68
C TYR A 140 23.86 6.33 5.75
N ASN A 141 24.73 5.62 6.51
CA ASN A 141 24.66 4.17 6.70
C ASN A 141 24.53 3.43 5.36
N LEU A 142 25.38 3.79 4.40
CA LEU A 142 25.38 3.18 3.07
C LEU A 142 26.16 1.88 3.11
N ILE A 143 25.64 0.87 2.42
CA ILE A 143 26.34 -0.38 2.14
C ILE A 143 26.67 -0.45 0.66
N LEU A 144 27.82 -1.05 0.35
CA LEU A 144 28.18 -1.42 -1.02
C LEU A 144 27.65 -2.82 -1.27
N GLU A 145 26.53 -2.92 -2.00
CA GLU A 145 25.87 -4.21 -2.27
C GLU A 145 26.63 -5.01 -3.32
N ASP A 146 27.01 -4.34 -4.42
CA ASP A 146 27.59 -4.99 -5.59
C ASP A 146 28.50 -4.05 -6.38
N TYR A 147 29.34 -4.63 -7.23
CA TYR A 147 30.18 -3.93 -8.18
C TYR A 147 30.12 -4.59 -9.55
N TYR A 148 29.64 -3.84 -10.54
CA TYR A 148 29.50 -4.30 -11.91
C TYR A 148 30.67 -3.83 -12.77
N ASP A 149 31.40 -4.80 -13.34
CA ASP A 149 32.47 -4.57 -14.30
C ASP A 149 31.98 -4.89 -15.72
N TRP A 150 31.28 -3.93 -16.34
CA TRP A 150 30.72 -4.08 -17.68
C TRP A 150 31.61 -3.45 -18.73
N SER A 151 31.53 -3.95 -19.98
CA SER A 151 32.33 -3.44 -21.10
C SER A 151 32.11 -1.96 -21.41
N PHE A 152 30.97 -1.40 -20.98
CA PHE A 152 30.61 0.01 -21.19
C PHE A 152 30.80 0.89 -19.95
N GLY A 153 31.28 0.34 -18.84
CA GLY A 153 31.58 1.10 -17.62
C GLY A 153 31.59 0.26 -16.36
N HIS A 154 32.14 0.85 -15.30
CA HIS A 154 32.17 0.24 -13.98
C HIS A 154 31.17 0.93 -13.06
N TYR A 155 30.39 0.15 -12.32
CA TYR A 155 29.34 0.68 -11.46
C TYR A 155 29.39 0.06 -10.08
N ALA A 156 29.18 0.89 -9.06
CA ALA A 156 28.97 0.48 -7.69
C ALA A 156 27.49 0.66 -7.34
N LEU A 157 26.88 -0.37 -6.79
CA LEU A 157 25.51 -0.33 -6.30
C LEU A 157 25.53 -0.14 -4.79
N LEU A 158 25.01 1.00 -4.35
CA LEU A 158 24.89 1.32 -2.93
C LEU A 158 23.44 1.22 -2.49
N SER A 159 23.23 0.87 -1.23
CA SER A 159 21.92 0.95 -0.61
C SER A 159 21.97 1.45 0.82
N SER A 160 20.83 1.84 1.36
CA SER A 160 20.64 2.23 2.76
C SER A 160 19.40 1.56 3.35
N ASP A 161 19.41 1.36 4.66
CA ASP A 161 18.22 0.96 5.42
C ASP A 161 17.23 2.12 5.62
N SER A 162 17.64 3.34 5.26
CA SER A 162 16.87 4.56 5.39
C SER A 162 16.53 5.13 4.01
N ILE A 163 15.29 5.59 3.85
CA ILE A 163 14.85 6.26 2.62
C ILE A 163 15.32 7.72 2.66
N TRP A 164 16.32 8.04 1.84
CA TRP A 164 16.91 9.36 1.67
C TRP A 164 16.41 10.05 0.40
N ASN A 165 16.77 11.32 0.22
CA ASN A 165 16.71 11.96 -1.09
C ASN A 165 17.88 11.41 -1.95
N ASP A 166 17.60 10.35 -2.70
CA ASP A 166 18.59 9.64 -3.50
C ASP A 166 19.26 10.57 -4.54
N TYR A 167 18.53 11.56 -5.07
CA TYR A 167 19.07 12.56 -6.00
C TYR A 167 20.14 13.45 -5.34
N ALA A 168 19.83 14.02 -4.17
CA ALA A 168 20.80 14.82 -3.43
C ALA A 168 22.00 13.98 -2.94
N LEU A 169 21.78 12.70 -2.65
CA LEU A 169 22.84 11.77 -2.31
C LEU A 169 23.79 11.58 -3.49
N ILE A 170 23.26 11.26 -4.67
CA ILE A 170 24.03 11.11 -5.91
C ILE A 170 24.81 12.40 -6.19
N ASP A 171 24.15 13.56 -6.21
CA ASP A 171 24.77 14.86 -6.48
C ASP A 171 25.91 15.15 -5.50
N SER A 172 25.75 14.78 -4.23
CA SER A 172 26.80 14.94 -3.24
C SER A 172 27.98 14.01 -3.48
N MET A 173 27.73 12.76 -3.86
CA MET A 173 28.78 11.76 -4.08
C MET A 173 29.61 12.07 -5.33
N ILE A 174 28.97 12.50 -6.43
CA ILE A 174 29.66 12.83 -7.70
C ILE A 174 30.51 14.12 -7.63
N MET A 175 30.53 14.82 -6.49
CA MET A 175 31.52 15.86 -6.24
C MET A 175 32.95 15.30 -6.12
N ASP A 176 33.11 14.01 -5.79
CA ASP A 176 34.42 13.34 -5.83
C ASP A 176 34.77 12.90 -7.25
N SER A 177 36.01 13.18 -7.67
CA SER A 177 36.48 12.83 -9.02
C SER A 177 36.53 11.33 -9.32
N GLY A 178 36.44 10.45 -8.31
CA GLY A 178 36.35 8.99 -8.49
C GLY A 178 34.97 8.52 -8.95
N LEU A 179 33.96 9.39 -8.97
CA LEU A 179 32.60 9.10 -9.39
C LEU A 179 32.23 10.00 -10.57
N ILE A 180 31.81 9.38 -11.67
CA ILE A 180 31.57 10.05 -12.96
C ILE A 180 30.12 10.53 -13.08
N SER A 181 29.18 9.70 -12.62
CA SER A 181 27.74 9.95 -12.70
C SER A 181 27.01 9.01 -11.74
N GLY A 182 25.73 9.24 -11.48
CA GLY A 182 24.89 8.30 -10.75
C GLY A 182 23.45 8.30 -11.25
N SER A 183 22.74 7.24 -10.93
CA SER A 183 21.30 7.11 -11.14
C SER A 183 20.68 6.34 -9.98
N ILE A 184 19.41 6.58 -9.74
CA ILE A 184 18.58 5.71 -8.89
C ILE A 184 18.40 4.34 -9.56
N ASP A 185 18.38 3.28 -8.76
CA ASP A 185 18.14 1.91 -9.25
C ASP A 185 16.64 1.67 -9.47
N ASN A 186 16.10 2.29 -10.53
CA ASN A 186 14.67 2.31 -10.80
C ASN A 186 14.09 0.93 -11.09
N LEU A 187 12.90 0.68 -10.54
CA LEU A 187 12.07 -0.45 -10.90
C LEU A 187 11.30 -0.12 -12.19
N ILE A 188 11.62 -0.80 -13.29
CA ILE A 188 10.82 -0.73 -14.52
C ILE A 188 9.56 -1.58 -14.33
N GLY A 189 8.41 -1.05 -14.74
CA GLY A 189 7.13 -1.75 -14.67
C GLY A 189 6.42 -1.70 -13.32
N GLY A 190 6.74 -0.69 -12.48
CA GLY A 190 5.95 -0.38 -11.29
C GLY A 190 4.51 -0.02 -11.66
N ALA A 191 3.56 -0.45 -10.82
CA ALA A 191 2.14 -0.17 -11.01
C ALA A 191 1.59 0.54 -9.78
N GLY A 192 0.91 1.65 -10.00
CA GLY A 192 0.34 2.46 -8.94
C GLY A 192 0.99 3.83 -8.85
N LYS A 193 0.18 4.83 -8.54
CA LYS A 193 0.60 6.22 -8.45
C LYS A 193 -0.22 6.96 -7.41
N ILE A 194 0.39 7.87 -6.65
CA ILE A 194 -0.32 8.79 -5.76
C ILE A 194 0.03 10.22 -6.15
N GLU A 195 -0.88 10.87 -6.86
CA GLU A 195 -0.70 12.27 -7.21
C GLU A 195 -1.35 13.17 -6.16
N PHE A 196 -0.79 14.36 -5.96
CA PHE A 196 -1.46 15.41 -5.22
C PHE A 196 -1.30 16.78 -5.87
N SER A 197 -2.23 17.67 -5.55
CA SER A 197 -2.11 19.10 -5.82
C SER A 197 -2.55 19.89 -4.59
N GLU A 198 -1.83 20.99 -4.31
CA GLU A 198 -2.11 21.87 -3.18
C GLU A 198 -2.46 23.28 -3.69
N ASN A 199 -3.57 23.84 -3.19
CA ASN A 199 -3.90 25.24 -3.38
C ASN A 199 -4.58 25.80 -2.13
N ALA A 200 -3.97 26.83 -1.52
CA ALA A 200 -4.49 27.51 -0.33
C ALA A 200 -4.82 26.55 0.83
N GLY A 201 -3.97 25.54 1.06
CA GLY A 201 -4.14 24.53 2.10
C GLY A 201 -5.22 23.49 1.82
N ILE A 202 -5.88 23.54 0.66
CA ILE A 202 -6.73 22.47 0.15
C ILE A 202 -5.85 21.52 -0.66
N TRP A 203 -5.91 20.25 -0.33
CA TRP A 203 -5.18 19.18 -1.01
C TRP A 203 -6.16 18.33 -1.80
N ILE A 204 -5.80 17.98 -3.03
CA ILE A 204 -6.50 16.96 -3.82
C ILE A 204 -5.53 15.81 -3.99
N PHE A 205 -5.90 14.63 -3.51
CA PHE A 205 -5.19 13.39 -3.75
C PHE A 205 -5.91 12.57 -4.81
N ASP A 206 -5.14 12.05 -5.75
CA ASP A 206 -5.56 11.13 -6.79
C ASP A 206 -4.77 9.83 -6.63
N PHE A 207 -5.45 8.77 -6.18
CA PHE A 207 -4.86 7.44 -5.98
C PHE A 207 -5.15 6.59 -7.21
N TYR A 208 -4.12 6.21 -7.96
CA TYR A 208 -4.23 5.37 -9.14
C TYR A 208 -3.84 3.94 -8.79
N PHE A 209 -4.81 3.02 -8.86
CA PHE A 209 -4.54 1.60 -8.94
C PHE A 209 -4.41 1.20 -10.40
N GLU A 210 -3.19 0.97 -10.83
CA GLU A 210 -2.85 0.63 -12.21
C GLU A 210 -2.66 -0.89 -12.36
N PHE A 211 -3.10 -1.47 -13.48
CA PHE A 211 -3.08 -2.93 -13.68
C PHE A 211 -3.04 -3.34 -15.16
N ASN A 212 -2.85 -4.65 -15.38
CA ASN A 212 -2.56 -5.32 -16.66
C ASN A 212 -1.10 -5.11 -17.13
N ASP A 213 -0.83 -4.96 -18.43
CA ASP A 213 0.55 -4.74 -18.90
C ASP A 213 1.01 -3.36 -18.45
N CYS A 214 2.10 -3.30 -17.68
CA CYS A 214 2.66 -2.09 -17.09
C CYS A 214 4.12 -1.84 -17.49
N PHE A 215 4.68 -2.62 -18.44
CA PHE A 215 6.11 -2.51 -18.77
C PHE A 215 6.48 -1.12 -19.32
N ASP A 216 5.63 -0.54 -20.18
CA ASP A 216 5.78 0.80 -20.75
C ASP A 216 4.67 1.76 -20.26
N GLY A 217 4.15 1.51 -19.06
CA GLY A 217 2.94 2.13 -18.52
C GLY A 217 1.74 1.18 -18.56
N CYS A 218 0.82 1.36 -17.61
CA CYS A 218 -0.26 0.40 -17.41
C CYS A 218 -1.42 0.56 -18.41
N ASP A 219 -1.91 -0.57 -18.94
CA ASP A 219 -3.04 -0.61 -19.87
C ASP A 219 -4.34 -0.07 -19.26
N ASN A 220 -4.52 -0.18 -17.94
CA ASN A 220 -5.74 0.22 -17.22
C ASN A 220 -5.41 0.85 -15.88
N TYR A 221 -6.30 1.74 -15.41
CA TYR A 221 -6.28 2.21 -14.03
C TYR A 221 -7.69 2.44 -13.46
N ARG A 222 -7.77 2.39 -12.12
CA ARG A 222 -8.78 3.09 -11.35
C ARG A 222 -8.15 4.25 -10.60
N LYS A 223 -8.74 5.43 -10.73
CA LYS A 223 -8.39 6.60 -9.93
C LYS A 223 -9.46 6.88 -8.89
N TRP A 224 -9.10 7.03 -7.61
CA TRP A 224 -9.97 7.61 -6.58
C TRP A 224 -9.49 9.00 -6.20
N SER A 225 -10.40 9.96 -6.18
CA SER A 225 -10.09 11.37 -5.92
C SER A 225 -10.64 11.81 -4.57
N PHE A 226 -9.80 12.41 -3.73
CA PHE A 226 -10.17 12.93 -2.42
C PHE A 226 -9.72 14.37 -2.28
N ARG A 227 -10.58 15.21 -1.71
CA ARG A 227 -10.23 16.56 -1.28
C ARG A 227 -10.06 16.57 0.23
N VAL A 228 -8.91 17.03 0.70
CA VAL A 228 -8.61 17.29 2.11
C VAL A 228 -8.60 18.79 2.35
N ASN A 229 -9.47 19.26 3.24
CA ASN A 229 -9.56 20.67 3.61
C ASN A 229 -8.51 21.05 4.67
N PRO A 230 -8.24 22.35 4.90
CA PRO A 230 -7.29 22.80 5.91
C PRO A 230 -7.56 22.24 7.32
N ASP A 231 -8.84 22.02 7.66
CA ASP A 231 -9.31 21.44 8.93
C ASP A 231 -9.24 19.91 8.99
N CYS A 232 -8.59 19.27 8.02
CA CYS A 232 -8.48 17.82 7.85
C CYS A 232 -9.80 17.10 7.51
N SER A 233 -10.91 17.81 7.28
CA SER A 233 -12.11 17.17 6.76
C SER A 233 -11.88 16.67 5.33
N VAL A 234 -12.46 15.51 5.00
CA VAL A 234 -12.26 14.85 3.71
C VAL A 234 -13.57 14.76 2.96
N ASN A 235 -13.52 15.13 1.68
CA ASN A 235 -14.59 14.92 0.71
C ASN A 235 -14.12 13.92 -0.34
N TYR A 236 -14.83 12.81 -0.49
CA TYR A 236 -14.63 11.93 -1.63
C TYR A 236 -15.25 12.58 -2.88
N LEU A 237 -14.45 12.71 -3.95
CA LEU A 237 -14.84 13.39 -5.19
C LEU A 237 -15.34 12.43 -6.27
N GLY A 238 -15.16 11.12 -6.08
CA GLY A 238 -15.54 10.08 -7.03
C GLY A 238 -14.33 9.29 -7.54
N PHE A 239 -14.61 8.42 -8.51
CA PHE A 239 -13.61 7.61 -9.18
C PHE A 239 -13.67 7.79 -10.70
N ASN A 240 -12.56 7.45 -11.37
CA ASN A 240 -12.47 7.42 -12.82
C ASN A 240 -11.79 6.12 -13.28
N ASP A 241 -12.35 5.53 -14.33
CA ASP A 241 -11.80 4.35 -14.99
C ASP A 241 -11.30 4.69 -16.37
N TRP A 242 -10.14 4.13 -16.70
CA TRP A 242 -9.56 4.29 -18.01
C TRP A 242 -8.84 3.01 -18.44
N GLY A 243 -8.81 2.78 -19.75
CA GLY A 243 -7.97 1.74 -20.32
C GLY A 243 -7.72 1.93 -21.81
N VAL A 244 -6.51 1.57 -22.25
CA VAL A 244 -6.01 1.72 -23.64
C VAL A 244 -6.92 0.97 -24.62
N PHE A 245 -7.33 -0.24 -24.27
CA PHE A 245 -8.18 -1.12 -25.09
C PHE A 245 -9.64 -1.15 -24.61
N GLY A 246 -10.07 -0.10 -23.90
CA GLY A 246 -11.32 -0.05 -23.17
C GLY A 246 -11.13 -0.34 -21.68
N THR A 247 -12.14 0.00 -20.88
CA THR A 247 -12.10 -0.14 -19.42
C THR A 247 -12.26 -1.60 -19.02
N SER A 248 -11.23 -2.19 -18.43
CA SER A 248 -11.29 -3.52 -17.81
C SER A 248 -11.89 -3.42 -16.40
N PRO A 249 -12.60 -4.47 -15.92
CA PRO A 249 -12.98 -4.53 -14.52
C PRO A 249 -11.74 -4.60 -13.62
N LEU A 250 -11.87 -4.11 -12.39
CA LEU A 250 -10.82 -4.26 -11.39
C LEU A 250 -10.46 -5.75 -11.19
N PRO A 251 -9.17 -6.07 -11.06
CA PRO A 251 -8.74 -7.42 -10.70
C PRO A 251 -9.20 -7.78 -9.28
N PRO A 252 -9.07 -9.07 -8.88
CA PRO A 252 -9.30 -9.49 -7.50
C PRO A 252 -8.51 -8.61 -6.51
N SER A 253 -9.11 -8.34 -5.35
CA SER A 253 -8.49 -7.49 -4.34
C SER A 253 -7.20 -8.10 -3.78
N ILE A 254 -6.26 -7.23 -3.43
CA ILE A 254 -4.96 -7.59 -2.83
C ILE A 254 -5.15 -7.87 -1.32
N ASN A 255 -6.04 -7.13 -0.66
CA ASN A 255 -6.38 -7.24 0.76
C ASN A 255 -5.15 -7.11 1.68
N CYS A 256 -4.56 -5.91 1.76
CA CYS A 256 -3.45 -5.64 2.67
C CYS A 256 -3.85 -5.62 4.14
N ASN A 257 -5.15 -5.51 4.45
CA ASN A 257 -5.67 -5.69 5.80
C ASN A 257 -4.98 -4.77 6.84
N LEU A 258 -4.64 -3.54 6.45
CA LEU A 258 -3.91 -2.60 7.31
C LEU A 258 -4.69 -2.25 8.58
N THR A 259 -6.00 -2.09 8.47
CA THR A 259 -6.86 -1.73 9.61
C THR A 259 -7.82 -2.82 10.06
N THR A 260 -7.78 -4.01 9.44
CA THR A 260 -8.63 -5.13 9.89
C THR A 260 -7.92 -5.87 11.02
N ALA A 261 -8.68 -6.34 12.02
CA ALA A 261 -8.13 -7.04 13.19
C ALA A 261 -7.45 -8.39 12.86
N ILE A 262 -7.48 -8.79 11.58
CA ILE A 262 -6.93 -10.05 11.08
C ILE A 262 -5.62 -9.72 10.35
N SER A 263 -4.54 -9.71 11.12
CA SER A 263 -3.19 -9.52 10.61
C SER A 263 -2.70 -10.81 9.95
N GLY A 264 -2.94 -10.97 8.65
CA GLY A 264 -2.30 -12.02 7.86
C GLY A 264 -2.86 -12.12 6.45
N LYS A 265 -1.99 -12.38 5.46
CA LYS A 265 -2.42 -12.92 4.17
C LYS A 265 -3.21 -14.21 4.48
N PRO A 266 -4.36 -14.48 3.83
CA PRO A 266 -5.06 -15.74 3.97
C PRO A 266 -4.06 -16.86 3.65
N GLU A 267 -3.60 -17.59 4.66
CA GLU A 267 -2.70 -18.69 4.42
C GLU A 267 -3.46 -19.75 3.64
N LYS A 268 -2.76 -20.41 2.71
CA LYS A 268 -3.31 -21.52 1.93
C LYS A 268 -3.91 -22.53 2.91
N ASN A 269 -5.24 -22.68 2.87
CA ASN A 269 -6.07 -23.38 3.86
C ASN A 269 -5.34 -24.50 4.62
N ARG A 270 -4.85 -24.20 5.83
CA ARG A 270 -4.35 -25.21 6.78
C ARG A 270 -5.48 -25.96 7.47
N VAL A 271 -6.71 -25.54 7.23
CA VAL A 271 -7.91 -26.13 7.80
C VAL A 271 -8.51 -27.11 6.81
N ARG A 272 -8.58 -28.39 7.22
CA ARG A 272 -9.36 -29.42 6.54
C ARG A 272 -10.79 -29.36 7.04
N VAL A 273 -11.74 -29.24 6.12
CA VAL A 273 -13.17 -29.17 6.42
C VAL A 273 -13.88 -30.38 5.84
N PHE A 274 -14.48 -31.21 6.70
CA PHE A 274 -15.12 -32.47 6.28
C PHE A 274 -16.22 -32.94 7.27
N PRO A 275 -17.18 -33.77 6.83
CA PRO A 275 -17.42 -34.15 5.45
C PRO A 275 -18.02 -32.99 4.63
N ILE A 276 -17.72 -32.96 3.33
CA ILE A 276 -18.40 -32.12 2.35
C ILE A 276 -18.88 -33.05 1.22
N PRO A 277 -20.20 -33.16 0.96
CA PRO A 277 -21.30 -32.45 1.62
C PRO A 277 -21.50 -32.87 3.08
N VAL A 278 -21.99 -31.94 3.91
CA VAL A 278 -22.31 -32.20 5.32
C VAL A 278 -23.78 -32.59 5.48
N LEU A 279 -24.04 -33.57 6.34
CA LEU A 279 -25.38 -33.93 6.80
C LEU A 279 -25.69 -33.24 8.12
N ASP A 280 -25.06 -33.67 9.22
CA ASP A 280 -25.41 -33.16 10.56
C ASP A 280 -24.27 -32.43 11.27
N GLN A 281 -23.02 -32.76 10.95
CA GLN A 281 -21.86 -32.27 11.67
C GLN A 281 -20.70 -32.01 10.73
N LEU A 282 -20.15 -30.80 10.81
CA LEU A 282 -18.96 -30.37 10.08
C LEU A 282 -17.76 -30.37 11.03
N THR A 283 -16.63 -30.90 10.59
CA THR A 283 -15.37 -30.90 11.33
C THR A 283 -14.39 -29.95 10.66
N PHE A 284 -13.85 -29.04 11.44
CA PHE A 284 -12.72 -28.19 11.10
C PHE A 284 -11.50 -28.76 11.82
N GLN A 285 -10.48 -29.16 11.06
CA GLN A 285 -9.26 -29.76 11.60
C GLN A 285 -8.03 -29.02 11.09
N TRP A 286 -7.18 -28.63 12.03
CA TRP A 286 -5.90 -27.98 11.77
C TRP A 286 -4.76 -29.01 11.71
N ASP A 287 -3.56 -28.57 11.31
CA ASP A 287 -2.34 -29.39 11.26
C ASP A 287 -1.71 -29.63 12.64
N GLN A 288 -1.98 -28.72 13.57
CA GLN A 288 -1.53 -28.72 14.96
C GLN A 288 -2.58 -27.99 15.82
N PRO A 289 -2.55 -28.13 17.15
CA PRO A 289 -3.41 -27.33 18.01
C PRO A 289 -3.00 -25.86 18.02
N TYR A 290 -3.99 -24.97 18.09
CA TYR A 290 -3.80 -23.52 18.17
C TYR A 290 -4.56 -22.95 19.37
N GLU A 291 -4.11 -21.79 19.86
CA GLU A 291 -4.81 -20.97 20.84
C GLU A 291 -5.88 -20.09 20.17
N GLU A 292 -6.96 -19.80 20.90
CA GLU A 292 -8.05 -18.89 20.50
C GLU A 292 -8.62 -19.20 19.10
N VAL A 293 -9.16 -20.42 18.95
CA VAL A 293 -9.69 -20.91 17.68
C VAL A 293 -11.17 -20.58 17.55
N VAL A 294 -11.54 -19.83 16.52
CA VAL A 294 -12.92 -19.44 16.21
C VAL A 294 -13.34 -20.00 14.85
N VAL A 295 -14.52 -20.60 14.78
CA VAL A 295 -15.17 -21.00 13.53
C VAL A 295 -16.47 -20.23 13.39
N GLU A 296 -16.62 -19.57 12.25
CA GLU A 296 -17.80 -18.83 11.84
C GLU A 296 -18.36 -19.40 10.54
N ILE A 297 -19.69 -19.55 10.46
CA ILE A 297 -20.40 -20.02 9.28
C ILE A 297 -21.40 -18.94 8.86
N PHE A 298 -21.37 -18.60 7.57
CA PHE A 298 -22.21 -17.58 6.95
C PHE A 298 -23.05 -18.18 5.83
N ASP A 299 -24.23 -17.63 5.59
CA ASP A 299 -24.96 -17.89 4.34
C ASP A 299 -24.34 -17.12 3.15
N VAL A 300 -24.87 -17.36 1.95
CA VAL A 300 -24.40 -16.70 0.71
C VAL A 300 -24.66 -15.20 0.67
N SER A 301 -25.48 -14.66 1.58
CA SER A 301 -25.69 -13.21 1.74
C SER A 301 -24.71 -12.57 2.72
N GLY A 302 -23.83 -13.37 3.34
CA GLY A 302 -22.87 -12.90 4.34
C GLY A 302 -23.44 -12.84 5.76
N LYS A 303 -24.65 -13.35 6.01
CA LYS A 303 -25.23 -13.36 7.37
C LYS A 303 -24.58 -14.46 8.20
N LEU A 304 -24.06 -14.10 9.38
CA LEU A 304 -23.53 -15.04 10.36
C LEU A 304 -24.65 -15.94 10.91
N LEU A 305 -24.46 -17.25 10.81
CA LEU A 305 -25.41 -18.27 11.27
C LEU A 305 -24.89 -19.06 12.47
N VAL A 306 -23.61 -19.38 12.50
CA VAL A 306 -22.99 -20.14 13.58
C VAL A 306 -21.64 -19.53 13.93
N ARG A 307 -21.35 -19.43 15.23
CA ARG A 307 -20.03 -19.10 15.76
C ARG A 307 -19.68 -20.08 16.87
N THR A 308 -18.52 -20.71 16.79
CA THR A 308 -17.99 -21.65 17.80
C THR A 308 -16.57 -21.27 18.12
N GLU A 309 -16.24 -21.16 19.40
CA GLU A 309 -14.93 -20.72 19.88
C GLU A 309 -14.34 -21.72 20.89
N ARG A 310 -13.02 -21.87 20.88
CA ARG A 310 -12.25 -22.72 21.80
C ARG A 310 -10.93 -22.05 22.14
N ASP A 311 -10.60 -22.03 23.43
CA ASP A 311 -9.33 -21.46 23.89
C ASP A 311 -8.11 -22.21 23.34
N TYR A 312 -8.25 -23.53 23.12
CA TYR A 312 -7.20 -24.38 22.58
C TYR A 312 -7.79 -25.59 21.84
N ALA A 313 -7.50 -25.75 20.55
CA ALA A 313 -7.99 -26.88 19.76
C ALA A 313 -7.17 -27.13 18.49
N ASP A 314 -7.01 -28.40 18.11
CA ASP A 314 -6.64 -28.84 16.75
C ASP A 314 -7.86 -29.26 15.92
N MET A 315 -9.04 -29.33 16.56
CA MET A 315 -10.29 -29.75 15.96
C MET A 315 -11.50 -29.07 16.59
N ILE A 316 -12.40 -28.53 15.76
CA ILE A 316 -13.72 -28.04 16.16
C ILE A 316 -14.79 -28.77 15.37
N ARG A 317 -15.81 -29.27 16.06
CA ARG A 317 -17.01 -29.86 15.44
C ARG A 317 -18.19 -28.93 15.60
N VAL A 318 -18.82 -28.60 14.48
CA VAL A 318 -19.98 -27.71 14.41
C VAL A 318 -21.19 -28.51 13.96
N PHE A 319 -22.30 -28.43 14.71
CA PHE A 319 -23.56 -29.04 14.29
C PHE A 319 -24.20 -28.21 13.18
N ALA A 320 -24.44 -28.85 12.05
CA ALA A 320 -25.06 -28.28 10.86
C ALA A 320 -26.51 -28.72 10.67
N LYS A 321 -27.08 -29.51 11.60
CA LYS A 321 -28.44 -30.07 11.51
C LYS A 321 -29.54 -29.00 11.30
N ASP A 322 -29.33 -27.79 11.84
CA ASP A 322 -30.29 -26.69 11.79
C ASP A 322 -30.08 -25.79 10.56
N LEU A 323 -29.05 -26.06 9.74
CA LEU A 323 -28.82 -25.38 8.48
C LEU A 323 -29.70 -26.02 7.40
N SER A 324 -30.34 -25.17 6.58
CA SER A 324 -31.07 -25.63 5.39
C SER A 324 -30.10 -26.16 4.32
N SER A 325 -30.55 -27.04 3.44
CA SER A 325 -29.73 -27.51 2.31
C SER A 325 -29.29 -26.32 1.45
N GLY A 326 -28.01 -26.24 1.10
CA GLY A 326 -27.45 -25.09 0.40
C GLY A 326 -25.94 -24.94 0.49
N VAL A 327 -25.43 -23.85 -0.08
CA VAL A 327 -24.01 -23.47 -0.02
C VAL A 327 -23.80 -22.49 1.13
N TYR A 328 -22.73 -22.70 1.89
CA TYR A 328 -22.34 -21.85 3.01
C TYR A 328 -20.88 -21.44 2.88
N LEU A 329 -20.55 -20.28 3.44
CA LEU A 329 -19.19 -19.80 3.60
C LEU A 329 -18.73 -20.07 5.03
N TYR A 330 -17.44 -20.29 5.24
CA TYR A 330 -16.86 -20.37 6.57
C TYR A 330 -15.64 -19.46 6.70
N GLY A 331 -15.43 -18.96 7.92
CA GLY A 331 -14.16 -18.40 8.39
C GLY A 331 -13.66 -19.22 9.58
N ALA A 332 -12.41 -19.67 9.53
CA ALA A 332 -11.74 -20.39 10.60
C ALA A 332 -10.53 -19.55 11.03
N ILE A 333 -10.62 -18.96 12.22
CA ILE A 333 -9.68 -17.99 12.77
C ILE A 333 -8.84 -18.66 13.86
N HIS A 334 -7.53 -18.45 13.83
CA HIS A 334 -6.59 -18.88 14.88
C HIS A 334 -5.38 -17.94 14.86
N GLU A 335 -4.83 -17.58 16.03
CA GLU A 335 -3.63 -16.73 16.12
C GLU A 335 -3.68 -15.46 15.22
N LYS A 336 -4.85 -14.81 15.11
CA LYS A 336 -5.11 -13.65 14.22
C LYS A 336 -4.98 -13.93 12.71
N LYS A 337 -4.87 -15.19 12.30
CA LYS A 337 -4.94 -15.65 10.91
C LYS A 337 -6.34 -16.17 10.60
N ILE A 338 -6.77 -16.02 9.35
CA ILE A 338 -8.06 -16.56 8.88
C ILE A 338 -7.85 -17.52 7.69
N SER A 339 -8.50 -18.67 7.77
CA SER A 339 -8.74 -19.58 6.64
C SER A 339 -10.21 -19.48 6.24
N THR A 340 -10.48 -19.26 4.96
CA THR A 340 -11.85 -19.15 4.45
C THR A 340 -12.14 -20.21 3.40
N GLY A 341 -13.39 -20.64 3.31
CA GLY A 341 -13.83 -21.51 2.23
C GLY A 341 -15.33 -21.65 2.15
N LYS A 342 -15.78 -22.66 1.41
CA LYS A 342 -17.20 -22.97 1.23
C LYS A 342 -17.46 -24.45 1.42
N PHE A 343 -18.66 -24.80 1.85
CA PHE A 343 -19.14 -26.18 1.92
C PHE A 343 -20.59 -26.29 1.46
N LEU A 344 -21.02 -27.51 1.12
CA LEU A 344 -22.39 -27.83 0.74
C LEU A 344 -23.06 -28.58 1.89
N LYS A 345 -24.24 -28.13 2.33
CA LYS A 345 -25.16 -28.85 3.22
C LYS A 345 -26.19 -29.58 2.38
N GLN A 346 -26.37 -30.87 2.64
CA GLN A 346 -27.43 -31.70 2.02
C GLN A 346 -28.62 -31.83 2.95
#